data_AF-A0AAV5JGI8-F1
#
_entry.id   AF-A0AAV5JGI8-F1
#
_cell.length_a   1.000
_cell.length_b   1.000
_cell.length_c   1.000
_cell.angle_alpha   90.00
_cell.angle_beta   90.00
_cell.angle_gamma   90.00
#
_symmetry.space_group_name_H-M   'P 1'
#
loop_
_entity.id
_entity.type
_entity.pdbx_description
1 polymer ?
#
loop_
_entity_poly.entity_id
_entity_poly.type
_entity_poly.pdbx_seq_one_letter_code
_entity_poly.pdbx_strand_id
1 'polypeptide(L)'
;MDELVAGLRNSSVPYLWVSRVEASWFKESCENRGLVIPSCDQLRVLCHSSIGGFLTHCGWNSTLELFMQAFLLLLFLYSWIRSQTASN
;
A
#
# COMPACT_ATOMS: atom_id res chain seq x y z
N MET A 1 -9.80 13.67 -9.68
CA MET A 1 -9.35 13.63 -8.26
C MET A 1 -10.45 14.06 -7.32
N ASP A 2 -11.38 14.90 -7.77
CA ASP A 2 -12.46 15.46 -6.95
C ASP A 2 -13.40 14.39 -6.38
N GLU A 3 -13.70 13.33 -7.13
CA GLU A 3 -14.52 12.22 -6.64
C GLU A 3 -13.87 11.44 -5.49
N LEU A 4 -12.55 11.25 -5.52
CA LEU A 4 -11.81 10.62 -4.43
C LEU A 4 -11.82 11.50 -3.17
N VAL A 5 -11.63 12.80 -3.33
CA VAL A 5 -11.74 13.76 -2.23
C VAL A 5 -13.16 13.81 -1.68
N ALA A 6 -14.18 13.79 -2.54
CA ALA A 6 -15.58 13.73 -2.14
C ALA A 6 -15.87 12.44 -1.35
N GLY A 7 -15.36 11.30 -1.81
CA GLY A 7 -15.46 10.01 -1.12
C GLY A 7 -14.78 10.01 0.25
N LEU A 8 -13.57 10.56 0.36
CA LEU A 8 -12.84 10.69 1.63
C LEU A 8 -13.55 11.63 2.61
N ARG A 9 -14.12 12.73 2.11
CA ARG A 9 -14.92 13.66 2.92
C ARG A 9 -16.17 13.00 3.49
N ASN A 10 -16.88 12.23 2.66
CA ASN A 10 -18.17 11.63 3.01
C ASN A 10 -18.04 10.34 3.84
N SER A 11 -16.95 9.58 3.66
CA SER A 11 -16.73 8.30 4.36
C SER A 11 -16.43 8.46 5.85
N SER A 12 -16.09 9.65 6.33
CA SER A 12 -15.76 9.94 7.74
C SER A 12 -14.61 9.12 8.36
N VAL A 13 -13.87 8.38 7.53
CA VAL A 13 -12.73 7.59 7.98
C VAL A 13 -11.47 8.45 8.11
N PRO A 14 -10.59 8.14 9.07
CA PRO A 14 -9.25 8.71 9.09
C PRO A 14 -8.41 8.13 7.95
N TYR A 15 -7.57 8.95 7.31
CA TYR A 15 -6.72 8.52 6.20
C TYR A 15 -5.32 9.12 6.26
N LEU A 16 -4.38 8.41 5.64
CA LEU A 16 -3.03 8.86 5.39
C LEU A 16 -2.83 8.96 3.88
N TRP A 17 -2.54 10.16 3.38
CA TRP A 17 -2.26 10.41 1.97
C TRP A 17 -0.78 10.69 1.77
N VAL A 18 -0.15 9.93 0.88
CA VAL A 18 1.28 10.04 0.59
C VAL A 18 1.44 10.65 -0.80
N SER A 19 2.00 11.86 -0.89
CA SER A 19 2.19 12.57 -2.16
C SER A 19 3.53 13.29 -2.20
N ARG A 20 4.38 12.94 -3.18
CA ARG A 20 5.67 13.61 -3.39
C ARG A 20 5.55 15.04 -3.91
N VAL A 21 4.40 15.37 -4.50
CA VAL A 21 4.08 16.71 -4.99
C VAL A 21 3.17 17.39 -3.99
N GLU A 22 3.36 18.69 -3.79
CA GLU A 22 2.54 19.49 -2.89
C GLU A 22 1.07 19.43 -3.31
N ALA A 23 0.25 18.78 -2.48
CA ALA A 23 -1.16 18.57 -2.72
C ALA A 23 -1.99 19.62 -1.94
N SER A 24 -1.74 20.90 -2.21
CA SER A 24 -2.44 22.03 -1.55
C SER A 24 -3.96 21.93 -1.69
N TRP A 25 -4.44 21.62 -2.89
CA TRP A 25 -5.86 21.36 -3.21
C TRP A 25 -6.49 20.27 -2.33
N PHE A 26 -5.71 19.27 -1.96
CA PHE A 26 -6.15 18.17 -1.09
C PHE A 26 -6.12 18.60 0.38
N LYS A 27 -5.09 19.33 0.80
CA LYS A 27 -4.92 19.79 2.17
C LYS A 27 -6.06 20.71 2.61
N GLU A 28 -6.39 21.72 1.79
CA GLU A 28 -7.56 22.61 1.99
C GLU A 28 -8.87 21.84 2.01
N SER A 29 -8.92 20.72 1.30
CA SER A 29 -10.14 19.93 1.20
C SER A 29 -10.39 19.00 2.39
N CYS A 30 -9.35 18.69 3.16
CA CYS A 30 -9.28 17.51 4.03
C CYS A 30 -8.91 17.85 5.49
N GLU A 31 -9.01 19.12 5.87
CA GLU A 31 -8.27 19.79 6.97
C GLU A 31 -8.34 19.18 8.38
N ASN A 32 -9.17 18.18 8.68
CA ASN A 32 -9.33 17.69 10.06
C ASN A 32 -9.34 16.17 10.26
N ARG A 33 -9.20 15.36 9.20
CA ARG A 33 -9.30 13.88 9.35
C ARG A 33 -8.21 13.10 8.62
N GLY A 34 -7.32 13.80 7.92
CA GLY A 34 -6.30 13.18 7.11
C GLY A 34 -4.93 13.79 7.34
N LEU A 35 -3.90 12.96 7.29
CA LEU A 35 -2.52 13.42 7.26
C LEU A 35 -1.99 13.32 5.82
N VAL A 36 -1.38 14.39 5.32
CA VAL A 36 -0.70 14.41 4.02
C VAL A 36 0.80 14.47 4.26
N ILE A 37 1.55 13.46 3.82
CA ILE A 37 3.00 13.39 3.98
C ILE A 37 3.72 13.19 2.63
N PRO A 38 4.94 13.71 2.47
CA PRO A 38 5.69 13.62 1.23
C PRO A 38 6.18 12.21 0.91
N SER A 39 6.46 11.43 1.94
CA SER A 39 6.95 10.05 1.84
C SER A 39 6.63 9.28 3.12
N CYS A 40 6.56 7.96 3.02
CA CYS A 40 6.43 7.06 4.15
C CYS A 40 7.19 5.76 3.88
N ASP A 41 7.54 5.04 4.94
CA ASP A 41 7.89 3.62 4.84
C ASP A 41 6.60 2.81 4.63
N GLN A 42 6.29 2.53 3.36
CA GLN A 42 5.02 1.91 2.96
C GLN A 42 4.81 0.55 3.65
N LEU A 43 5.85 -0.27 3.80
CA LEU A 43 5.73 -1.58 4.46
C LEU A 43 5.39 -1.43 5.93
N ARG A 44 6.09 -0.54 6.65
CA ARG A 44 5.76 -0.27 8.07
C ARG A 44 4.35 0.26 8.26
N VAL A 45 3.91 1.16 7.37
CA VAL A 45 2.55 1.70 7.41
C VAL A 45 1.54 0.57 7.20
N LEU A 46 1.72 -0.27 6.16
CA LEU A 46 0.81 -1.37 5.85
C LEU A 46 0.76 -2.45 6.93
N CYS A 47 1.83 -2.66 7.70
CA CYS A 47 1.85 -3.58 8.83
C CYS A 47 1.20 -3.03 10.10
N HIS A 48 0.77 -1.76 10.13
CA HIS A 48 0.18 -1.15 11.31
C HIS A 48 -1.28 -1.57 11.50
N SER A 49 -1.67 -1.97 12.72
CA SER A 49 -3.02 -2.49 13.02
C SER A 49 -4.17 -1.50 12.77
N SER A 50 -3.87 -0.20 12.73
CA SER A 50 -4.84 0.86 12.40
C SER A 50 -5.16 0.99 10.91
N ILE A 51 -4.46 0.28 10.03
CA ILE A 51 -4.76 0.29 8.59
C ILE A 51 -5.88 -0.71 8.28
N GLY A 52 -7.06 -0.18 7.98
CA GLY A 52 -8.21 -0.98 7.53
C GLY A 52 -8.30 -1.17 6.01
N GLY A 53 -7.53 -0.41 5.23
CA GLY A 53 -7.54 -0.48 3.77
C GLY A 53 -6.41 0.33 3.14
N PHE A 54 -5.97 -0.10 1.97
CA PHE A 54 -4.89 0.55 1.22
C PHE A 54 -5.34 0.81 -0.22
N LEU A 55 -5.49 2.10 -0.56
CA LEU A 55 -5.78 2.53 -1.92
C LEU A 55 -4.47 2.83 -2.64
N THR A 56 -4.16 2.04 -3.65
CA THR A 56 -3.00 2.24 -4.52
C THR A 56 -3.45 2.46 -5.95
N HIS A 57 -2.70 3.25 -6.70
CA HIS A 57 -2.92 3.46 -8.14
C HIS A 57 -2.58 2.21 -8.99
N CYS A 58 -2.29 1.05 -8.37
CA CYS A 58 -1.72 -0.11 -9.07
C CYS A 58 -0.48 0.27 -9.89
N GLY A 59 0.33 1.20 -9.37
CA GLY A 59 1.58 1.60 -10.01
C GLY A 59 2.52 0.40 -10.14
N TRP A 60 3.16 0.26 -11.31
CA TRP A 60 4.01 -0.86 -11.72
C TRP A 60 5.01 -1.34 -10.64
N ASN A 61 5.51 -0.42 -9.79
CA ASN A 61 6.42 -0.75 -8.68
C ASN A 61 5.76 -1.51 -7.52
N SER A 62 4.54 -1.16 -7.08
CA SER A 62 3.87 -1.90 -6.00
C SER A 62 3.35 -3.26 -6.47
N THR A 63 2.94 -3.37 -7.73
CA THR A 63 2.58 -4.65 -8.34
C THR A 63 3.81 -5.54 -8.54
N LEU A 64 4.95 -4.98 -8.96
CA LEU A 64 6.22 -5.72 -9.05
C LEU A 64 6.72 -6.17 -7.68
N GLU A 65 6.63 -5.35 -6.64
CA GLU A 65 7.07 -5.74 -5.30
C GLU A 65 6.26 -6.92 -4.75
N LEU A 66 4.93 -6.88 -4.89
CA LEU A 66 4.06 -8.01 -4.52
C LEU A 66 4.30 -9.24 -5.38
N PHE A 67 4.46 -9.07 -6.69
CA PHE A 67 4.76 -10.16 -7.61
C PHE A 67 6.12 -10.81 -7.31
N MET A 68 7.16 -10.00 -7.08
CA MET A 68 8.51 -10.47 -6.73
C MET A 68 8.52 -11.22 -5.39
N GLN A 69 7.78 -10.72 -4.38
CA GLN A 69 7.64 -11.42 -3.10
C GLN A 69 6.90 -12.76 -3.25
N ALA A 70 5.78 -12.77 -3.99
CA ALA A 70 5.03 -14.00 -4.26
C ALA A 70 5.87 -15.01 -5.06
N PHE A 71 6.60 -14.55 -6.07
CA PHE A 71 7.48 -15.38 -6.88
C PHE A 71 8.63 -15.98 -6.07
N LEU A 72 9.25 -15.19 -5.19
CA LEU A 72 10.31 -15.68 -4.30
C LEU A 72 9.78 -16.77 -3.34
N LEU A 73 8.60 -16.58 -2.76
CA LEU A 73 7.96 -17.58 -1.90
C LEU A 73 7.66 -18.89 -2.65
N LEU A 74 7.18 -18.81 -3.89
CA LEU A 74 6.93 -19.99 -4.73
C LEU A 74 8.22 -20.73 -5.09
N LEU A 75 9.31 -20.02 -5.40
CA LEU A 75 10.61 -20.64 -5.66
C LEU A 75 11.17 -21.34 -4.42
N PHE A 76 11.03 -20.72 -3.23
CA PHE A 76 11.42 -21.36 -1.97
C PHE A 76 10.61 -22.63 -1.70
N LEU A 77 9.28 -22.57 -1.88
CA LEU A 77 8.42 -23.73 -1.71
C LEU A 77 8.76 -24.84 -2.70
N TYR A 78 9.01 -24.50 -3.96
CA TYR A 78 9.43 -25.44 -5.00
C TYR A 78 10.77 -26.10 -4.68
N SER A 79 11.76 -25.33 -4.24
CA SER A 79 13.07 -25.84 -3.81
C SER A 79 12.95 -26.79 -2.62
N TRP A 80 12.11 -26.43 -1.64
CA TRP A 80 11.84 -27.26 -0.46
C TRP A 80 11.16 -28.59 -0.82
N ILE A 81 10.17 -28.58 -1.72
CA ILE A 81 9.53 -29.80 -2.24
C ILE A 81 10.53 -30.68 -2.99
N ARG A 82 11.41 -30.07 -3.81
CA ARG A 82 12.50 -30.79 -4.49
C ARG A 82 13.49 -31.41 -3.50
N SER A 83 13.79 -30.74 -2.39
CA SER A 83 14.70 -31.27 -1.37
C SER A 83 14.15 -32.51 -0.67
N GLN A 84 12.82 -32.65 -0.56
CA GLN A 84 12.19 -33.84 0.05
C GLN A 84 12.04 -35.01 -0.92
N THR A 85 11.98 -34.74 -2.23
CA THR A 85 11.85 -35.78 -3.26
C THR A 85 13.21 -36.32 -3.73
N ALA A 86 14.30 -35.60 -3.48
CA ALA A 86 15.68 -36.03 -3.80
C ALA A 86 16.34 -36.91 -2.71
N SER A 87 15.65 -37.17 -1.59
CA SER A 87 16.14 -38.00 -0.47
C SER A 87 15.55 -39.42 -0.42
N ASN A 88 14.95 -39.90 -1.52
CA ASN A 88 14.52 -41.28 -1.74
C ASN A 88 15.20 -41.83 -3.00
#